data_AF-A0A382ANL1-F1
#
_entry.id   AF-A0A382ANL1-F1
#
_cell.length_a   1.000
_cell.length_b   1.000
_cell.length_c   1.000
_cell.angle_alpha   90.00
_cell.angle_beta   90.00
_cell.angle_gamma   90.00
#
_symmetry.space_group_name_H-M   'P 1'
#
loop_
_entity.id
_entity.type
_entity.pdbx_description
1 polymer ?
#
loop_
_entity_poly.entity_id
_entity_poly.type
_entity_poly.pdbx_seq_one_letter_code
_entity_poly.pdbx_strand_id
1 'polypeptide(L)'
;MPIEIISMDSRQVYRSMDIGTDKVCAADRERVPHHGLDLVTPGERYSAGRFAREARVWIKEIHERSRVPVLAGGTGFFLRAILDPIFSEPPLDPERLKELRAWLRLQSRDLLERWVAHLDPHRAPLAIEGGPQRMGRTIEVALLSGQTLSWWHKASVPEASGLQGLVILLGLQRSEMDERIEDRVCRMIERGLLEEVQGLVDAGYGDEAPGMTGTGYREIAAYIRGEQSLDQAVEEIRRNTRRYSRRQLTWFRNQLPDSTIHVDATLPLQEQVDLVMAAWNAAGGSRANGS
;
A
#
# COMPACT_ATOMS: atom_id res chain seq x y z
N MET A 1 4.78 27.33 -4.36
CA MET A 1 5.78 26.33 -3.91
C MET A 1 5.80 25.21 -4.93
N PRO A 2 6.92 24.95 -5.63
CA PRO A 2 6.97 23.84 -6.58
C PRO A 2 7.03 22.51 -5.83
N ILE A 3 6.15 21.58 -6.19
CA ILE A 3 6.06 20.24 -5.59
C ILE A 3 6.33 19.16 -6.62
N GLU A 4 6.67 17.97 -6.14
CA GLU A 4 6.61 16.72 -6.90
C GLU A 4 5.91 15.68 -6.03
N ILE A 5 5.11 14.81 -6.66
CA ILE A 5 4.29 13.83 -5.95
C ILE A 5 4.98 12.47 -5.99
N ILE A 6 5.02 11.77 -4.86
CA ILE A 6 5.41 10.36 -4.77
C ILE A 6 4.13 9.57 -4.46
N SER A 7 3.69 8.71 -5.38
CA SER A 7 2.53 7.84 -5.14
C SER A 7 2.86 6.83 -4.04
N MET A 8 2.09 6.89 -2.96
CA MET A 8 2.16 5.97 -1.81
C MET A 8 1.01 4.94 -1.89
N ASP A 9 0.85 4.34 -3.07
CA ASP A 9 -0.17 3.34 -3.35
C ASP A 9 0.45 2.01 -3.80
N SER A 10 0.18 0.93 -3.06
CA SER A 10 0.71 -0.42 -3.36
C SER A 10 0.22 -1.05 -4.66
N ARG A 11 -0.76 -0.45 -5.34
CA ARG A 11 -1.33 -0.96 -6.60
C ARG A 11 -0.92 -0.11 -7.80
N GLN A 12 -0.73 1.19 -7.63
CA GLN A 12 -0.30 2.06 -8.73
C GLN A 12 1.16 1.83 -9.17
N VAL A 13 1.92 1.05 -8.41
CA VAL A 13 3.28 0.60 -8.77
C VAL A 13 3.28 -0.39 -9.94
N TYR A 14 2.15 -1.04 -10.26
CA TYR A 14 2.06 -2.03 -11.32
C TYR A 14 1.77 -1.39 -12.68
N ARG A 15 2.57 -1.76 -13.67
CA ARG A 15 2.37 -1.37 -15.07
C ARG A 15 1.09 -1.97 -15.64
N SER A 16 0.45 -1.25 -16.56
CA SER A 16 -0.77 -1.67 -17.27
C SER A 16 -1.96 -1.95 -16.36
N MET A 17 -1.94 -1.37 -15.16
CA MET A 17 -2.99 -1.48 -14.14
C MET A 17 -3.42 -0.05 -13.75
N ASP A 18 -4.16 0.62 -14.63
CA ASP A 18 -4.45 2.05 -14.57
C ASP A 18 -5.88 2.33 -14.11
N ILE A 19 -6.88 1.71 -14.74
CA ILE A 19 -8.30 1.95 -14.46
C ILE A 19 -8.65 1.39 -13.09
N GLY A 20 -8.36 0.11 -12.84
CA GLY A 20 -8.73 -0.55 -11.57
C GLY A 20 -7.97 -0.02 -10.36
N THR A 21 -6.87 0.70 -10.57
CA THR A 21 -6.11 1.35 -9.48
C THR A 21 -6.39 2.85 -9.36
N ASP A 22 -7.23 3.39 -10.26
CA ASP A 22 -7.50 4.82 -10.40
C ASP A 22 -6.20 5.64 -10.47
N LYS A 23 -5.27 5.15 -11.29
CA LYS A 23 -3.96 5.75 -11.46
C LYS A 23 -4.11 7.14 -12.09
N VAL A 24 -3.34 8.09 -11.57
CA VAL A 24 -3.33 9.47 -12.06
C VAL A 24 -3.10 9.50 -13.58
N CYS A 25 -3.89 10.30 -14.30
CA CYS A 25 -3.86 10.35 -15.76
C CYS A 25 -2.61 11.08 -16.29
N ALA A 26 -2.25 10.87 -17.55
CA ALA A 26 -1.09 11.50 -18.17
C ALA A 26 -1.13 13.05 -18.10
N ALA A 27 -2.30 13.64 -18.34
CA ALA A 27 -2.48 15.10 -18.29
C ALA A 27 -2.17 15.69 -16.90
N ASP A 28 -2.52 14.99 -15.81
CA ASP A 28 -2.18 15.43 -14.46
C ASP A 28 -0.69 15.19 -14.13
N ARG A 29 -0.09 14.12 -14.67
CA ARG A 29 1.36 13.85 -14.55
C ARG A 29 2.21 14.89 -15.28
N GLU A 30 1.70 15.48 -16.38
CA GLU A 30 2.35 16.58 -17.08
C GLU A 30 2.30 17.89 -16.27
N ARG A 31 1.23 18.11 -15.51
CA ARG A 31 1.07 19.30 -14.66
C ARG A 31 1.94 19.26 -13.41
N VAL A 32 2.05 18.09 -12.77
CA VAL A 32 2.89 17.88 -11.58
C VAL A 32 3.62 16.55 -11.74
N PRO A 33 4.97 16.51 -11.68
CA PRO A 33 5.70 15.25 -11.79
C PRO A 33 5.29 14.25 -10.71
N HIS A 34 5.09 13.00 -11.11
CA HIS A 34 4.76 11.89 -10.22
C HIS A 34 5.84 10.81 -10.26
N HIS A 35 6.23 10.32 -9.09
CA HIS A 35 7.10 9.18 -8.86
C HIS A 35 6.31 8.02 -8.26
N GLY A 36 6.91 6.83 -8.21
CA GLY A 36 6.29 5.67 -7.57
C GLY A 36 5.20 4.97 -8.39
N LEU A 37 5.09 5.29 -9.67
CA LEU A 37 4.12 4.71 -10.61
C LEU A 37 4.84 3.76 -11.58
N ASP A 38 4.14 2.73 -12.06
CA ASP A 38 4.60 1.91 -13.20
C ASP A 38 6.01 1.28 -13.03
N LEU A 39 6.35 0.93 -11.79
CA LEU A 39 7.67 0.45 -11.37
C LEU A 39 7.92 -1.02 -11.73
N VAL A 40 6.88 -1.85 -11.63
CA VAL A 40 6.99 -3.32 -11.73
C VAL A 40 5.87 -3.90 -12.61
N THR A 41 6.09 -5.10 -13.13
CA THR A 41 5.04 -5.87 -13.81
C THR A 41 4.07 -6.51 -12.80
N PRO A 42 2.82 -6.84 -13.19
CA PRO A 42 1.84 -7.47 -12.30
C PRO A 42 2.28 -8.79 -11.64
N GLY A 43 3.24 -9.51 -12.24
CA GLY A 43 3.80 -10.76 -11.70
C GLY A 43 4.87 -10.56 -10.62
N GLU A 44 5.45 -9.36 -10.50
CA GLU A 44 6.53 -9.08 -9.57
C GLU A 44 6.02 -8.63 -8.20
N ARG A 45 6.74 -8.96 -7.13
CA ARG A 45 6.39 -8.48 -5.79
C ARG A 45 6.95 -7.08 -5.56
N TYR A 46 6.13 -6.21 -4.99
CA TYR A 46 6.55 -4.89 -4.52
C TYR A 46 6.25 -4.73 -3.03
N SER A 47 7.29 -4.55 -2.21
CA SER A 47 7.21 -4.55 -0.75
C SER A 47 7.31 -3.14 -0.16
N ALA A 48 6.84 -2.96 1.08
CA ALA A 48 6.96 -1.70 1.80
C ALA A 48 8.43 -1.30 2.05
N GLY A 49 9.33 -2.27 2.25
CA GLY A 49 10.76 -2.02 2.38
C GLY A 49 11.38 -1.52 1.07
N ARG A 50 11.00 -2.11 -0.07
CA ARG A 50 11.42 -1.62 -1.40
C ARG A 50 10.93 -0.19 -1.63
N PHE A 51 9.65 0.08 -1.36
CA PHE A 51 9.09 1.42 -1.45
C PHE A 51 9.86 2.43 -0.57
N ALA A 52 10.15 2.09 0.69
CA ALA A 52 10.85 3.00 1.59
C ALA A 52 12.26 3.36 1.09
N ARG A 53 12.98 2.42 0.48
CA ARG A 53 14.29 2.70 -0.14
C ARG A 53 14.17 3.60 -1.36
N GLU A 54 13.28 3.27 -2.29
CA GLU A 54 13.08 4.06 -3.52
C GLU A 54 12.54 5.46 -3.20
N ALA A 55 11.61 5.59 -2.24
CA ALA A 55 11.08 6.87 -1.79
C ALA A 55 12.17 7.79 -1.23
N ARG A 56 13.17 7.27 -0.51
CA ARG A 56 14.29 8.09 -0.02
C ARG A 56 15.14 8.65 -1.15
N VAL A 57 15.34 7.86 -2.21
CA VAL A 57 16.03 8.32 -3.42
C VAL A 57 15.24 9.45 -4.07
N TRP A 58 13.95 9.25 -4.34
CA TRP A 58 13.10 10.29 -4.94
C TRP A 58 13.04 11.55 -4.08
N ILE A 59 12.88 11.43 -2.76
CA ILE A 59 12.87 12.58 -1.85
C ILE A 59 14.16 13.39 -1.95
N LYS A 60 15.32 12.72 -1.96
CA LYS A 60 16.62 13.37 -2.12
C LYS A 60 16.70 14.11 -3.47
N GLU A 61 16.36 13.43 -4.55
CA GLU A 61 16.37 14.00 -5.90
C GLU A 61 15.42 15.20 -6.06
N ILE A 62 14.23 15.15 -5.43
CA ILE A 62 13.25 16.25 -5.43
C ILE A 62 13.82 17.46 -4.67
N HIS A 63 14.45 17.25 -3.52
CA HIS A 63 15.13 18.31 -2.77
C HIS A 63 16.30 18.92 -3.57
N GLU A 64 17.09 18.10 -4.27
CA GLU A 64 18.17 18.57 -5.15
C GLU A 64 17.66 19.50 -6.26
N ARG A 65 16.39 19.33 -6.67
CA ARG A 65 15.68 20.24 -7.61
C ARG A 65 15.00 21.45 -6.94
N SER A 66 15.25 21.68 -5.64
CA SER A 66 14.62 22.73 -4.83
C SER A 66 13.08 22.68 -4.83
N ARG A 67 12.52 21.46 -4.85
CA ARG A 67 11.08 21.22 -4.79
C ARG A 67 10.72 20.48 -3.51
N VAL A 68 9.43 20.54 -3.15
CA VAL A 68 8.92 19.85 -1.95
C VAL A 68 8.32 18.49 -2.34
N PRO A 69 8.82 17.38 -1.77
CA PRO A 69 8.25 16.05 -2.01
C PRO A 69 6.94 15.89 -1.24
N VAL A 70 5.89 15.49 -1.95
CA VAL A 70 4.57 15.22 -1.38
C VAL A 70 4.24 13.75 -1.59
N LEU A 71 4.16 12.98 -0.51
CA LEU A 71 3.75 11.59 -0.57
C LEU A 71 2.21 11.54 -0.54
N ALA A 72 1.59 11.04 -1.60
CA ALA A 72 0.14 10.98 -1.74
C ALA A 72 -0.32 9.53 -1.91
N GLY A 73 -1.19 9.05 -1.02
CA GLY A 73 -1.74 7.70 -1.13
C GLY A 73 -2.26 7.15 0.18
N GLY A 74 -2.88 5.97 0.11
CA GLY A 74 -3.57 5.33 1.24
C GLY A 74 -2.90 4.10 1.83
N THR A 75 -1.68 3.75 1.39
CA THR A 75 -1.03 2.51 1.86
C THR A 75 -0.33 2.72 3.19
N GLY A 76 -1.04 2.48 4.30
CA GLY A 76 -0.49 2.66 5.65
C GLY A 76 0.83 1.91 5.91
N PHE A 77 1.00 0.71 5.35
CA PHE A 77 2.27 -0.03 5.46
C PHE A 77 3.45 0.69 4.80
N PHE A 78 3.23 1.41 3.70
CA PHE A 78 4.27 2.21 3.05
C PHE A 78 4.62 3.43 3.90
N LEU A 79 3.61 4.12 4.42
CA LEU A 79 3.81 5.24 5.34
C LEU A 79 4.62 4.80 6.55
N ARG A 80 4.23 3.69 7.18
CA ARG A 80 4.95 3.13 8.32
C ARG A 80 6.38 2.77 7.99
N ALA A 81 6.64 2.11 6.85
CA ALA A 81 8.00 1.77 6.47
C ALA A 81 8.91 3.00 6.21
N ILE A 82 8.32 4.17 5.95
CA ILE A 82 9.05 5.42 5.81
C ILE A 82 9.28 6.11 7.17
N LEU A 83 8.23 6.21 7.99
CA LEU A 83 8.27 6.89 9.29
C LEU A 83 9.03 6.06 10.35
N ASP A 84 8.86 4.75 10.32
CA ASP A 84 9.42 3.75 11.23
C ASP A 84 10.04 2.61 10.40
N PRO A 85 11.27 2.82 9.88
CA PRO A 85 11.88 1.91 8.92
C PRO A 85 12.00 0.51 9.49
N ILE A 86 11.36 -0.42 8.79
CA ILE A 86 11.39 -1.83 9.13
C ILE A 86 12.86 -2.28 9.02
N PHE A 87 13.29 -3.14 9.95
CA PHE A 87 14.59 -3.79 9.91
C PHE A 87 14.93 -4.34 8.51
N SER A 88 16.23 -4.40 8.18
CA SER A 88 16.70 -5.03 6.95
C SER A 88 16.21 -6.48 6.88
N GLU A 89 15.33 -6.76 5.92
CA GLU A 89 14.76 -8.08 5.72
C GLU A 89 15.89 -9.09 5.45
N PRO A 90 15.94 -10.25 6.13
CA PRO A 90 16.96 -11.23 5.84
C PRO A 90 16.85 -11.68 4.38
N PRO A 91 17.95 -11.83 3.64
CA PRO A 91 17.91 -12.41 2.32
C PRO A 91 17.41 -13.85 2.45
N LEU A 92 16.20 -14.12 1.98
CA LEU A 92 15.60 -15.45 1.98
C LEU A 92 15.76 -16.06 0.58
N ASP A 93 16.20 -17.31 0.51
CA ASP A 93 16.29 -18.08 -0.73
C ASP A 93 14.89 -18.15 -1.41
N PRO A 94 14.73 -17.64 -2.65
CA PRO A 94 13.43 -17.54 -3.30
C PRO A 94 12.74 -18.87 -3.55
N GLU A 95 13.48 -19.92 -3.90
CA GLU A 95 12.91 -21.25 -4.20
C GLU A 95 12.45 -21.92 -2.90
N ARG A 96 13.27 -21.88 -1.85
CA ARG A 96 12.85 -22.38 -0.53
C ARG A 96 11.65 -21.62 0.03
N LEU A 97 11.61 -20.31 -0.19
CA LEU A 97 10.48 -19.48 0.23
C LEU A 97 9.20 -19.86 -0.52
N LYS A 98 9.31 -20.16 -1.82
CA LYS A 98 8.18 -20.62 -2.65
C LYS A 98 7.66 -21.98 -2.18
N GLU A 99 8.55 -22.96 -1.94
CA GLU A 99 8.19 -24.28 -1.42
C GLU A 99 7.54 -24.19 -0.04
N LEU A 100 8.15 -23.43 0.87
CA LEU A 100 7.62 -23.24 2.22
C LEU A 100 6.22 -22.59 2.19
N ARG A 101 6.02 -21.58 1.34
CA ARG A 101 4.70 -20.95 1.16
C ARG A 101 3.67 -21.92 0.60
N ALA A 102 4.05 -22.79 -0.33
CA ALA A 102 3.14 -23.81 -0.85
C ALA A 102 2.70 -24.76 0.27
N TRP A 103 3.65 -25.20 1.12
CA TRP A 103 3.34 -26.03 2.27
C TRP A 103 2.46 -25.32 3.31
N LEU A 104 2.79 -24.08 3.68
CA LEU A 104 2.07 -23.28 4.68
C LEU A 104 0.58 -23.07 4.31
N ARG A 105 0.26 -22.92 3.01
CA ARG A 105 -1.11 -22.77 2.53
C ARG A 105 -1.99 -23.99 2.79
N LEU A 106 -1.39 -25.17 2.87
CA LEU A 106 -2.10 -26.43 3.09
C LEU A 106 -2.32 -26.73 4.58
N GLN A 107 -1.75 -25.91 5.48
CA GLN A 107 -1.79 -26.17 6.91
C GLN A 107 -3.02 -25.55 7.58
N SER A 108 -3.50 -26.21 8.63
CA SER A 108 -4.55 -25.66 9.49
C SER A 108 -4.03 -24.47 10.28
N ARG A 109 -4.95 -23.56 10.63
CA ARG A 109 -4.66 -22.42 11.50
C ARG A 109 -4.00 -22.88 12.80
N ASP A 110 -4.56 -23.87 13.48
CA ASP A 110 -4.06 -24.40 14.75
C ASP A 110 -2.61 -24.90 14.65
N LEU A 111 -2.23 -25.46 13.51
CA LEU A 111 -0.85 -25.86 13.28
C LEU A 111 0.05 -24.62 13.16
N LEU A 112 -0.35 -23.62 12.37
CA LEU A 112 0.41 -22.37 12.23
C LEU A 112 0.58 -21.65 13.58
N GLU A 113 -0.46 -21.61 14.41
CA GLU A 113 -0.40 -21.00 15.75
C GLU A 113 0.64 -21.72 16.63
N ARG A 114 0.66 -23.06 16.62
CA ARG A 114 1.67 -23.84 17.35
C ARG A 114 3.09 -23.60 16.86
N TRP A 115 3.29 -23.56 15.54
CA TRP A 115 4.60 -23.27 14.94
C TRP A 115 5.10 -21.89 15.37
N VAL A 116 4.25 -20.87 15.28
CA VAL A 116 4.62 -19.51 15.66
C VAL A 116 4.91 -19.41 17.15
N ALA A 117 4.08 -20.03 18.00
CA ALA A 117 4.30 -20.05 19.45
C ALA A 117 5.62 -20.72 19.84
N HIS A 118 6.07 -21.72 19.06
CA HIS A 118 7.35 -22.40 19.28
C HIS A 118 8.54 -21.62 18.72
N LEU A 119 8.43 -21.12 17.48
CA LEU A 119 9.53 -20.47 16.78
C LEU A 119 9.80 -19.05 17.29
N ASP A 120 8.76 -18.27 17.59
CA ASP A 120 8.90 -16.88 18.04
C ASP A 120 7.84 -16.54 19.10
N PRO A 121 8.03 -17.01 20.35
CA PRO A 121 7.07 -16.79 21.44
C PRO A 121 6.76 -15.32 21.69
N HIS A 122 7.74 -14.42 21.49
CA HIS A 122 7.57 -12.98 21.67
C HIS A 122 6.64 -12.36 20.62
N ARG A 123 6.67 -12.84 19.37
CA ARG A 123 5.82 -12.34 18.29
C ARG A 123 4.47 -13.06 18.21
N ALA A 124 4.33 -14.23 18.85
CA ALA A 124 3.19 -15.09 18.67
C ALA A 124 1.83 -14.41 18.88
N PRO A 125 1.58 -13.60 19.93
CA PRO A 125 0.30 -12.93 20.10
C PRO A 125 -0.09 -12.06 18.90
N LEU A 126 0.84 -11.22 18.44
CA LEU A 126 0.64 -10.29 17.31
C LEU A 126 0.53 -11.01 15.95
N ALA A 127 1.21 -12.14 15.81
CA ALA A 127 1.19 -12.94 14.60
C ALA A 127 -0.13 -13.72 14.48
N ILE A 128 -0.59 -14.33 15.58
CA ILE A 128 -1.86 -15.06 15.66
C ILE A 128 -3.04 -14.13 15.42
N GLU A 129 -3.05 -12.96 16.09
CA GLU A 129 -4.07 -11.93 15.89
C GLU A 129 -4.08 -11.42 14.43
N GLY A 130 -2.90 -11.28 13.82
CA GLY A 130 -2.76 -10.84 12.44
C GLY A 130 -3.08 -11.89 11.37
N GLY A 131 -3.42 -13.11 11.77
CA GLY A 131 -3.90 -14.17 10.88
C GLY A 131 -2.82 -14.87 10.05
N PRO A 132 -3.24 -15.73 9.10
CA PRO A 132 -2.36 -16.68 8.40
C PRO A 132 -1.16 -16.05 7.70
N GLN A 133 -1.31 -14.85 7.15
CA GLN A 133 -0.21 -14.15 6.48
C GLN A 133 0.88 -13.71 7.47
N ARG A 134 0.52 -13.19 8.64
CA ARG A 134 1.50 -12.80 9.67
C ARG A 134 2.15 -14.02 10.30
N MET A 135 1.37 -15.06 10.57
CA MET A 135 1.91 -16.34 11.06
C MET A 135 2.88 -16.95 10.06
N GLY A 136 2.49 -17.06 8.79
CA GLY A 136 3.35 -17.53 7.72
C GLY A 136 4.63 -16.73 7.63
N ARG A 137 4.57 -15.39 7.69
CA ARG A 137 5.77 -14.54 7.68
C ARG A 137 6.71 -14.80 8.87
N THR A 138 6.17 -14.99 10.07
CA THR A 138 6.98 -15.32 11.25
C THR A 138 7.69 -16.66 11.08
N ILE A 139 6.99 -17.67 10.53
CA ILE A 139 7.56 -18.99 10.24
C ILE A 139 8.61 -18.91 9.13
N GLU A 140 8.31 -18.22 8.03
CA GLU A 140 9.22 -18.00 6.89
C GLU A 140 10.57 -17.44 7.35
N VAL A 141 10.55 -16.38 8.16
CA VAL A 141 11.77 -15.73 8.64
C VAL A 141 12.54 -16.65 9.58
N ALA A 142 11.88 -17.25 10.57
CA ALA A 142 12.54 -18.12 11.54
C ALA A 142 13.20 -19.34 10.88
N LEU A 143 12.51 -20.01 9.96
CA LEU A 143 13.03 -21.23 9.33
C LEU A 143 14.11 -20.95 8.29
N LEU A 144 13.97 -19.89 7.49
CA LEU A 144 14.88 -19.64 6.37
C LEU A 144 16.08 -18.78 6.76
N SER A 145 15.97 -17.91 7.77
CA SER A 145 17.10 -17.11 8.27
C SER A 145 17.80 -17.72 9.49
N GLY A 146 17.18 -18.71 10.15
CA GLY A 146 17.67 -19.29 11.41
C GLY A 146 17.51 -18.38 12.62
N GLN A 147 16.98 -17.17 12.45
CA GLN A 147 16.73 -16.20 13.51
C GLN A 147 15.26 -15.78 13.53
N THR A 148 14.72 -15.54 14.71
CA THR A 148 13.30 -15.19 14.87
C THR A 148 13.02 -13.78 14.35
N LEU A 149 11.77 -13.51 13.97
CA LEU A 149 11.38 -12.19 13.48
C LEU A 149 11.51 -11.12 14.60
N SER A 150 11.20 -11.48 15.84
CA SER A 150 11.46 -10.65 17.02
C SER A 150 12.93 -10.34 17.23
N TRP A 151 13.83 -11.30 16.93
CA TRP A 151 15.27 -11.05 16.99
C TRP A 151 15.66 -10.02 15.94
N TRP A 152 15.24 -10.20 14.69
CA TRP A 152 15.52 -9.24 13.61
C TRP A 152 14.98 -7.84 13.91
N HIS A 153 13.80 -7.72 14.51
CA HIS A 153 13.25 -6.44 14.94
C HIS A 153 14.10 -5.73 16.01
N LYS A 154 14.83 -6.48 16.86
CA LYS A 154 15.64 -5.92 17.96
C LYS A 154 17.10 -5.71 17.58
N ALA A 155 17.68 -6.66 16.84
CA ALA A 155 19.10 -6.75 16.57
C ALA A 155 19.52 -6.02 15.30
N SER A 156 18.60 -5.79 14.37
CA SER A 156 18.93 -5.08 13.13
C SER A 156 18.91 -3.58 13.35
N VAL A 157 19.97 -2.93 12.94
CA VAL A 157 19.96 -1.48 12.75
C VAL A 157 18.94 -1.18 11.64
N PRO A 158 17.99 -0.25 11.85
CA PRO A 158 17.13 0.22 10.77
C PRO A 158 17.98 0.65 9.57
N GLU A 159 17.55 0.28 8.36
CA GLU A 159 18.30 0.56 7.12
C GLU A 159 18.53 2.07 6.91
N ALA A 160 17.71 2.91 7.55
CA ALA A 160 17.86 4.35 7.67
C ALA A 160 17.09 4.90 8.87
N SER A 161 17.30 6.17 9.22
CA SER A 161 16.44 6.88 10.18
C SER A 161 15.03 7.10 9.61
N GLY A 162 14.02 7.09 10.48
CA GLY A 162 12.66 7.44 10.11
C GLY A 162 12.60 8.84 9.49
N LEU A 163 11.84 8.99 8.41
CA LEU A 163 11.62 10.32 7.85
C LEU A 163 10.64 11.09 8.74
N GLN A 164 10.96 12.36 8.98
CA GLN A 164 10.06 13.28 9.64
C GLN A 164 9.35 14.12 8.58
N GLY A 165 8.06 14.33 8.76
CA GLY A 165 7.25 15.11 7.82
C GLY A 165 5.90 15.48 8.42
N LEU A 166 5.27 16.48 7.82
CA LEU A 166 3.89 16.85 8.13
C LEU A 166 2.96 15.78 7.57
N VAL A 167 2.19 15.13 8.43
CA VAL A 167 1.17 14.16 8.04
C VAL A 167 -0.18 14.84 8.01
N ILE A 168 -0.87 14.74 6.88
CA ILE A 168 -2.21 15.30 6.69
C ILE A 168 -3.15 14.16 6.33
N LEU A 169 -4.22 14.02 7.11
CA LEU A 169 -5.29 13.07 6.83
C LEU A 169 -6.51 13.83 6.30
N LEU A 170 -6.86 13.56 5.05
CA LEU A 170 -8.12 13.98 4.46
C LEU A 170 -9.24 13.08 4.97
N GLY A 171 -10.03 13.59 5.92
CA GLY A 171 -11.15 12.89 6.54
C GLY A 171 -12.44 13.09 5.75
N LEU A 172 -13.20 12.01 5.58
CA LEU A 172 -14.52 12.05 4.94
C LEU A 172 -15.53 11.31 5.83
N GLN A 173 -16.77 11.78 5.85
CA GLN A 173 -17.85 11.05 6.52
C GLN A 173 -18.11 9.71 5.82
N ARG A 174 -18.56 8.73 6.61
CA ARG A 174 -18.72 7.34 6.11
C ARG A 174 -19.71 7.22 4.96
N SER A 175 -20.84 7.94 5.03
CA SER A 175 -21.87 7.93 3.98
C SER A 175 -21.32 8.46 2.66
N GLU A 176 -20.70 9.63 2.69
CA GLU A 176 -20.06 10.27 1.53
C GLU A 176 -18.96 9.37 0.92
N MET A 177 -18.18 8.68 1.77
CA MET A 177 -17.16 7.76 1.28
C MET A 177 -17.76 6.55 0.58
N ASP A 178 -18.83 5.97 1.13
CA ASP A 178 -19.52 4.84 0.52
C ASP A 178 -20.14 5.27 -0.83
N GLU A 179 -20.73 6.47 -0.94
CA GLU A 179 -21.26 7.04 -2.20
C GLU A 179 -20.16 7.26 -3.25
N ARG A 180 -19.03 7.87 -2.89
CA ARG A 180 -17.91 8.06 -3.82
C ARG A 180 -17.29 6.75 -4.30
N ILE A 181 -17.31 5.72 -3.45
CA ILE A 181 -16.87 4.37 -3.83
C ILE A 181 -17.83 3.80 -4.90
N GLU A 182 -19.14 3.95 -4.72
CA GLU A 182 -20.12 3.52 -5.72
C GLU A 182 -19.86 4.16 -7.09
N ASP A 183 -19.79 5.49 -7.11
CA ASP A 183 -19.59 6.23 -8.35
C ASP A 183 -18.26 5.88 -9.00
N ARG A 184 -17.21 5.67 -8.20
CA ARG A 184 -15.89 5.29 -8.70
C ARG A 184 -15.92 3.91 -9.36
N VAL A 185 -16.59 2.93 -8.76
CA VAL A 185 -16.69 1.58 -9.36
C VAL A 185 -17.46 1.65 -10.68
N CYS A 186 -18.57 2.39 -10.75
CA CYS A 186 -19.30 2.59 -12.00
C CYS A 186 -18.40 3.21 -13.09
N ARG A 187 -17.67 4.29 -12.75
CA ARG A 187 -16.72 4.92 -13.68
C ARG A 187 -15.61 3.98 -14.13
N MET A 188 -15.12 3.07 -13.27
CA MET A 188 -14.11 2.10 -13.68
C MET A 188 -14.63 1.16 -14.77
N ILE A 189 -15.86 0.66 -14.62
CA ILE A 189 -16.49 -0.19 -15.63
C ILE A 189 -16.68 0.59 -16.93
N GLU A 190 -17.22 1.80 -16.87
CA GLU A 190 -17.43 2.67 -18.04
C GLU A 190 -16.13 3.02 -18.77
N ARG A 191 -15.02 3.14 -18.04
CA ARG A 191 -13.69 3.43 -18.59
C ARG A 191 -13.01 2.22 -19.21
N GLY A 192 -13.58 1.02 -19.07
CA GLY A 192 -13.06 -0.21 -19.65
C GLY A 192 -12.19 -1.04 -18.71
N LEU A 193 -12.57 -1.15 -17.42
CA LEU A 193 -11.90 -2.05 -16.48
C LEU A 193 -11.91 -3.51 -16.98
N LEU A 194 -12.98 -3.93 -17.68
CA LEU A 194 -13.08 -5.29 -18.19
C LEU A 194 -11.97 -5.57 -19.21
N GLU A 195 -11.76 -4.64 -20.15
CA GLU A 195 -10.76 -4.73 -21.21
C GLU A 195 -9.34 -4.68 -20.62
N GLU A 196 -9.10 -3.84 -19.61
CA GLU A 196 -7.81 -3.80 -18.89
C GLU A 196 -7.49 -5.15 -18.25
N VAL A 197 -8.45 -5.75 -17.53
CA VAL A 197 -8.23 -7.04 -16.85
C VAL A 197 -8.10 -8.17 -17.88
N GLN A 198 -8.88 -8.17 -18.95
CA GLN A 198 -8.76 -9.14 -20.03
C GLN A 198 -7.36 -9.09 -20.65
N GLY A 199 -6.82 -7.90 -20.94
CA GLY A 199 -5.48 -7.75 -21.49
C GLY A 199 -4.39 -8.29 -20.56
N LEU A 200 -4.56 -8.19 -19.24
CA LEU A 200 -3.65 -8.77 -18.25
C LEU A 200 -3.73 -10.30 -18.22
N VAL A 201 -4.93 -10.85 -18.31
CA VAL A 201 -5.15 -12.31 -18.38
C VAL A 201 -4.55 -12.88 -19.67
N ASP A 202 -4.77 -12.23 -20.80
CA ASP A 202 -4.23 -12.62 -22.10
C ASP A 202 -2.70 -12.55 -22.13
N ALA A 203 -2.11 -11.62 -21.37
CA ALA A 203 -0.65 -11.52 -21.16
C ALA A 203 -0.09 -12.61 -20.23
N GLY A 204 -0.92 -13.51 -19.69
CA GLY A 204 -0.51 -14.66 -18.89
C GLY A 204 -0.43 -14.40 -17.38
N TYR A 205 -0.93 -13.27 -16.89
CA TYR A 205 -0.98 -13.01 -15.45
C TYR A 205 -2.18 -13.73 -14.80
N GLY A 206 -1.91 -14.78 -14.02
CA GLY A 206 -2.93 -15.50 -13.26
C GLY A 206 -3.30 -14.84 -11.93
N ASP A 207 -4.29 -15.40 -11.24
CA ASP A 207 -4.87 -14.86 -9.98
C ASP A 207 -3.86 -14.67 -8.84
N GLU A 208 -2.84 -15.52 -8.82
CA GLU A 208 -1.80 -15.50 -7.80
C GLU A 208 -0.71 -14.43 -8.06
N ALA A 209 -0.76 -13.76 -9.22
CA ALA A 209 0.14 -12.66 -9.53
C ALA A 209 -0.08 -11.52 -8.53
N PRO A 210 0.98 -10.98 -7.90
CA PRO A 210 0.86 -9.95 -6.85
C PRO A 210 -0.05 -8.77 -7.22
N GLY A 211 0.03 -8.28 -8.47
CA GLY A 211 -0.85 -7.23 -9.00
C GLY A 211 -2.32 -7.66 -9.02
N MET A 212 -2.61 -8.84 -9.56
CA MET A 212 -3.96 -9.36 -9.80
C MET A 212 -4.78 -9.61 -8.53
N THR A 213 -4.13 -9.70 -7.36
CA THR A 213 -4.81 -9.86 -6.07
C THR A 213 -5.62 -8.63 -5.60
N GLY A 214 -5.55 -7.51 -6.32
CA GLY A 214 -6.22 -6.26 -5.98
C GLY A 214 -7.75 -6.34 -6.17
N THR A 215 -8.48 -5.57 -5.37
CA THR A 215 -9.92 -5.35 -5.58
C THR A 215 -10.15 -4.69 -6.95
N GLY A 216 -11.15 -5.16 -7.69
CA GLY A 216 -11.35 -4.81 -9.10
C GLY A 216 -10.84 -5.94 -10.00
N TYR A 217 -9.55 -6.23 -9.92
CA TYR A 217 -8.87 -7.19 -10.80
C TYR A 217 -9.31 -8.63 -10.53
N ARG A 218 -9.30 -9.05 -9.26
CA ARG A 218 -9.64 -10.42 -8.88
C ARG A 218 -11.11 -10.75 -9.20
N GLU A 219 -12.01 -9.81 -8.95
CA GLU A 219 -13.43 -9.99 -9.20
C GLU A 219 -13.74 -10.07 -10.70
N ILE A 220 -13.13 -9.21 -11.52
CA ILE A 220 -13.30 -9.25 -12.98
C ILE A 220 -12.61 -10.48 -13.59
N ALA A 221 -11.45 -10.91 -13.08
CA ALA A 221 -10.81 -12.14 -13.54
C ALA A 221 -11.69 -13.38 -13.33
N ALA A 222 -12.40 -13.47 -12.20
CA ALA A 222 -13.38 -14.53 -11.96
C ALA A 222 -14.59 -14.46 -12.91
N TYR A 223 -15.05 -13.26 -13.26
CA TYR A 223 -16.08 -13.08 -14.30
C TYR A 223 -15.59 -13.58 -15.67
N ILE A 224 -14.37 -13.22 -16.08
CA ILE A 224 -13.76 -13.64 -17.36
C ILE A 224 -13.69 -15.17 -17.47
N ARG A 225 -13.49 -15.88 -16.34
CA ARG A 225 -13.49 -17.34 -16.28
C ARG A 225 -14.87 -17.98 -16.26
N GLY A 226 -15.94 -17.20 -16.20
CA GLY A 226 -17.32 -17.70 -16.10
C GLY A 226 -17.70 -18.23 -14.72
N GLU A 227 -16.96 -17.86 -13.66
CA GLU A 227 -17.23 -18.29 -12.28
C GLU A 227 -18.36 -17.47 -11.62
N GLN A 228 -18.63 -16.27 -12.13
CA GLN A 228 -19.68 -15.36 -11.68
C GLN A 228 -20.20 -14.47 -12.82
N SER A 229 -21.34 -13.81 -12.62
CA SER A 229 -21.83 -12.78 -13.56
C SER A 229 -21.10 -11.45 -13.39
N LEU A 230 -21.19 -10.57 -14.39
CA LEU A 230 -20.61 -9.23 -14.31
C LEU A 230 -21.24 -8.41 -13.16
N ASP A 231 -22.56 -8.49 -13.01
CA ASP A 231 -23.27 -7.81 -11.92
C ASP A 231 -22.79 -8.27 -10.54
N GLN A 232 -22.55 -9.58 -10.38
CA GLN A 232 -21.99 -10.14 -9.15
C GLN A 232 -20.58 -9.59 -8.92
N ALA A 233 -19.71 -9.61 -9.94
CA ALA A 233 -18.35 -9.08 -9.84
C ALA A 233 -18.35 -7.59 -9.43
N VAL A 234 -19.19 -6.76 -10.05
CA VAL A 234 -19.31 -5.33 -9.73
C VAL A 234 -19.75 -5.11 -8.28
N GLU A 235 -20.73 -5.88 -7.80
CA GLU A 235 -21.17 -5.79 -6.40
C GLU A 235 -20.08 -6.27 -5.43
N GLU A 236 -19.30 -7.28 -5.79
CA GLU A 236 -18.15 -7.70 -5.01
C GLU A 236 -17.08 -6.61 -4.92
N ILE A 237 -16.80 -5.91 -6.02
CA ILE A 237 -15.83 -4.80 -6.08
C ILE A 237 -16.27 -3.69 -5.13
N ARG A 238 -17.54 -3.27 -5.19
CA ARG A 238 -18.11 -2.26 -4.27
C ARG A 238 -17.91 -2.67 -2.82
N ARG A 239 -18.37 -3.87 -2.46
CA ARG A 239 -18.29 -4.43 -1.11
C ARG A 239 -16.84 -4.51 -0.61
N ASN A 240 -15.93 -5.00 -1.44
CA ASN A 240 -14.52 -5.18 -1.07
C ASN A 240 -13.79 -3.83 -0.98
N THR A 241 -14.14 -2.85 -1.81
CA THR A 241 -13.60 -1.49 -1.74
C THR A 241 -14.04 -0.79 -0.46
N ARG A 242 -15.31 -0.91 -0.06
CA ARG A 242 -15.81 -0.42 1.24
C ARG A 242 -15.10 -1.09 2.43
N ARG A 243 -14.88 -2.40 2.36
CA ARG A 243 -14.12 -3.13 3.41
C ARG A 243 -12.66 -2.65 3.47
N TYR A 244 -12.05 -2.39 2.31
CA TYR A 244 -10.69 -1.88 2.23
C TYR A 244 -10.57 -0.47 2.82
N SER A 245 -11.46 0.46 2.44
CA SER A 245 -11.47 1.83 2.99
C SER A 245 -11.67 1.84 4.51
N ARG A 246 -12.56 0.99 5.04
CA ARG A 246 -12.76 0.81 6.50
C ARG A 246 -11.50 0.33 7.20
N ARG A 247 -10.76 -0.61 6.60
CA ARG A 247 -9.46 -1.06 7.15
C ARG A 247 -8.42 0.06 7.13
N GLN A 248 -8.38 0.87 6.07
CA GLN A 248 -7.49 2.04 6.00
C GLN A 248 -7.81 3.05 7.11
N LEU A 249 -9.09 3.40 7.31
CA LEU A 249 -9.49 4.32 8.39
C LEU A 249 -9.14 3.78 9.78
N THR A 250 -9.37 2.49 10.04
CA THR A 250 -8.97 1.85 11.30
C THR A 250 -7.45 1.91 11.49
N TRP A 251 -6.69 1.68 10.43
CA TRP A 251 -5.24 1.79 10.47
C TRP A 251 -4.81 3.23 10.78
N PHE A 252 -5.36 4.22 10.06
CA PHE A 252 -5.02 5.63 10.24
C PHE A 252 -5.30 6.14 11.65
N ARG A 253 -6.43 5.71 12.24
CA ARG A 253 -6.80 6.10 13.62
C ARG A 253 -5.80 5.63 14.67
N ASN A 254 -5.13 4.50 14.45
CA ASN A 254 -4.35 3.82 15.47
C ASN A 254 -2.83 3.85 15.22
N GLN A 255 -2.40 4.32 14.05
CA GLN A 255 -1.00 4.18 13.60
C GLN A 255 -0.41 5.48 13.04
N LEU A 256 -1.21 6.54 12.89
CA LEU A 256 -0.67 7.85 12.51
C LEU A 256 -0.04 8.56 13.72
N PRO A 257 0.94 9.45 13.50
CA PRO A 257 1.51 10.26 14.57
C PRO A 257 0.47 11.17 15.22
N ASP A 258 0.62 11.45 16.52
CA ASP A 258 -0.26 12.38 17.26
C ASP A 258 -0.25 13.80 16.67
N SER A 259 0.80 14.18 15.95
CA SER A 259 0.93 15.46 15.24
C SER A 259 0.16 15.54 13.91
N THR A 260 -0.61 14.50 13.56
CA THR A 260 -1.36 14.45 12.31
C THR A 260 -2.42 15.56 12.25
N ILE A 261 -2.43 16.30 11.14
CA ILE A 261 -3.45 17.31 10.87
C ILE A 261 -4.61 16.67 10.14
N HIS A 262 -5.81 16.81 10.70
CA HIS A 262 -7.04 16.33 10.10
C HIS A 262 -7.71 17.46 9.32
N VAL A 263 -7.95 17.23 8.03
CA VAL A 263 -8.65 18.17 7.15
C VAL A 263 -9.94 17.51 6.68
N ASP A 264 -11.07 18.21 6.81
CA ASP A 264 -12.34 17.72 6.31
C ASP A 264 -12.38 17.87 4.78
N ALA A 265 -12.44 16.73 4.09
CA ALA A 265 -12.43 16.65 2.64
C ALA A 265 -13.79 17.01 1.99
N THR A 266 -14.80 17.36 2.80
CA THR A 266 -16.08 17.92 2.34
C THR A 266 -16.05 19.43 2.18
N LEU A 267 -15.06 20.12 2.77
CA LEU A 267 -14.89 21.56 2.61
C LEU A 267 -14.56 21.93 1.16
N PRO A 268 -14.82 23.17 0.73
CA PRO A 268 -14.34 23.66 -0.57
C PRO A 268 -12.83 23.46 -0.73
N LEU A 269 -12.39 23.11 -1.93
CA LEU A 269 -10.97 22.77 -2.20
C LEU A 269 -10.01 23.88 -1.73
N GLN A 270 -10.37 25.14 -1.94
CA GLN A 270 -9.53 26.27 -1.52
C GLN A 270 -9.34 26.30 0.01
N GLU A 271 -10.39 26.03 0.78
CA GLU A 271 -10.30 25.98 2.25
C GLU A 271 -9.43 24.81 2.72
N GLN A 272 -9.54 23.65 2.05
CA GLN A 272 -8.65 22.52 2.33
C GLN A 272 -7.18 22.89 2.08
N VAL A 273 -6.89 23.56 0.96
CA VAL A 273 -5.54 24.03 0.62
C VAL A 273 -5.04 25.04 1.65
N ASP A 274 -5.88 25.98 2.09
CA ASP A 274 -5.50 26.99 3.06
C ASP A 274 -5.14 26.37 4.43
N LEU A 275 -5.90 25.36 4.88
CA LEU A 275 -5.59 24.59 6.10
C LEU A 275 -4.26 23.85 5.99
N VAL A 276 -4.01 23.19 4.85
CA VAL A 276 -2.75 22.49 4.58
C VAL A 276 -1.58 23.47 4.60
N MET A 277 -1.71 24.62 3.94
CA MET A 277 -0.66 25.63 3.87
C MET A 277 -0.39 26.28 5.22
N ALA A 278 -1.43 26.52 6.03
CA ALA A 278 -1.27 27.02 7.39
C ALA A 278 -0.47 26.05 8.27
N ALA A 279 -0.79 24.74 8.21
CA ALA A 279 -0.06 23.70 8.92
C ALA A 279 1.39 23.59 8.44
N TRP A 280 1.62 23.64 7.13
CA TRP A 280 2.96 23.62 6.53
C TRP A 280 3.83 24.79 7.01
N ASN A 281 3.27 25.99 7.04
CA ASN A 281 3.98 27.18 7.50
C ASN A 281 4.30 27.10 9.01
N ALA A 282 3.35 26.62 9.82
CA ALA A 282 3.56 26.42 11.26
C ALA A 282 4.65 25.39 11.58
N ALA A 283 4.76 24.34 10.76
CA ALA A 283 5.79 23.30 10.88
C ALA A 283 7.19 23.77 10.42
N GLY A 284 7.36 25.02 9.98
CA GLY A 284 8.64 25.56 9.53
C GLY A 284 8.99 25.21 8.08
N GLY A 285 7.99 24.87 7.25
CA GLY A 285 8.15 24.44 5.86
C GLY A 285 8.84 25.43 4.90
N SER A 286 9.13 26.66 5.35
CA SER A 286 9.98 27.63 4.62
C SER A 286 11.46 27.64 5.04
N ARG A 287 11.85 26.97 6.14
CA ARG A 287 13.24 26.95 6.65
C ARG A 287 14.11 25.81 6.10
N ALA A 288 13.51 24.80 5.46
CA ALA A 288 14.22 23.63 4.94
C ALA A 288 14.91 23.85 3.57
N ASN A 289 14.65 24.96 2.90
CA ASN A 289 15.27 25.30 1.60
C ASN A 289 16.58 26.11 1.73
N GLY A 290 17.18 26.18 2.93
CA GLY A 290 18.27 27.13 3.22
C GLY A 290 19.33 26.67 4.22
N SER A 291 19.65 25.37 4.28
CA SER A 291 20.80 24.87 5.05
C SER A 291 21.45 23.65 4.40
#